data_AF-A0A059FLR2-F1
#
_entry.id   AF-A0A059FLR2-F1
#
_cell.length_a   1.000
_cell.length_b   1.000
_cell.length_c   1.000
_cell.angle_alpha   90.00
_cell.angle_beta   90.00
_cell.angle_gamma   90.00
#
_symmetry.space_group_name_H-M   'P 1'
#
loop_
_entity.id
_entity.type
_entity.pdbx_description
1 polymer ?
#
loop_
_entity_poly.entity_id
_entity_poly.type
_entity_poly.pdbx_seq_one_letter_code
_entity_poly.pdbx_strand_id
1 'polypeptide(L)'
;MILSISFMFVAGSASADISYMESGYGITFEGCDYDKIINLKNGYVWECSEYGYTYHYGEMTVLEVNGKSKLCVGDLEEALEEYPDGDCYDGTLYQMR
;
A
#
# COMPACT_ATOMS: atom_id res chain seq x y z
N MET A 1 15.75 -51.23 19.01
CA MET A 1 16.08 -49.80 19.25
C MET A 1 15.48 -49.03 18.09
N ILE A 2 14.25 -48.53 18.25
CA ILE A 2 13.50 -47.87 17.17
C ILE A 2 13.76 -46.36 17.31
N LEU A 3 14.44 -45.77 16.33
CA LEU A 3 14.75 -44.35 16.28
C LEU A 3 13.48 -43.59 15.87
N SER A 4 12.82 -42.93 16.82
CA SER A 4 11.71 -42.02 16.56
C SER A 4 12.26 -40.68 16.05
N ILE A 5 12.13 -40.42 14.76
CA ILE A 5 12.42 -39.11 14.16
C ILE A 5 11.17 -38.25 14.32
N SER A 6 11.23 -37.30 15.23
CA SER A 6 10.22 -36.26 15.39
C SER A 6 10.31 -35.30 14.20
N PHE A 7 9.37 -35.40 13.27
CA PHE A 7 9.14 -34.35 12.27
C PHE A 7 8.51 -33.15 12.97
N MET A 8 9.28 -32.09 13.19
CA MET A 8 8.74 -30.79 13.56
C MET A 8 8.07 -30.19 12.32
N PHE A 9 6.77 -29.90 12.45
CA PHE A 9 6.05 -29.06 11.49
C PHE A 9 6.58 -27.64 11.57
N VAL A 10 7.11 -27.13 10.47
CA VAL A 10 7.36 -25.69 10.29
C VAL A 10 6.00 -25.04 10.08
N ALA A 11 5.59 -24.17 10.99
CA ALA A 11 4.47 -23.27 10.79
C ALA A 11 4.87 -22.26 9.71
N GLY A 12 4.26 -22.36 8.52
CA GLY A 12 4.37 -21.32 7.51
C GLY A 12 3.71 -20.06 8.01
N SER A 13 4.46 -18.96 8.09
CA SER A 13 3.88 -17.62 8.21
C SER A 13 3.07 -17.35 6.95
N ALA A 14 1.81 -16.93 7.11
CA ALA A 14 1.05 -16.36 6.01
C ALA A 14 1.79 -15.08 5.57
N SER A 15 2.65 -15.19 4.56
CA SER A 15 3.14 -14.03 3.83
C SER A 15 1.92 -13.41 3.19
N ALA A 16 1.45 -12.28 3.69
CA ALA A 16 0.55 -11.46 2.89
C ALA A 16 1.33 -11.13 1.61
N ASP A 17 0.90 -11.65 0.47
CA ASP A 17 1.48 -11.25 -0.82
C ASP A 17 1.11 -9.78 -1.03
N ILE A 18 2.04 -8.88 -0.69
CA ILE A 18 1.91 -7.45 -0.96
C ILE A 18 2.33 -7.22 -2.40
N SER A 19 1.41 -6.73 -3.22
CA SER A 19 1.74 -6.17 -4.52
C SER A 19 1.85 -4.65 -4.39
N TYR A 20 2.56 -3.98 -5.31
CA TYR A 20 2.72 -2.53 -5.27
C TYR A 20 2.74 -1.90 -6.65
N MET A 21 2.48 -0.60 -6.68
CA MET A 21 2.61 0.27 -7.84
C MET A 21 3.04 1.66 -7.42
N GLU A 22 4.16 2.14 -7.96
CA GLU A 22 4.62 3.51 -7.77
C GLU A 22 3.73 4.47 -8.54
N SER A 23 3.31 5.55 -7.88
CA SER A 23 2.46 6.60 -8.47
C SER A 23 3.20 7.53 -9.44
N GLY A 24 4.54 7.50 -9.44
CA GLY A 24 5.43 8.41 -10.14
C GLY A 24 5.77 9.67 -9.34
N TYR A 25 6.79 10.42 -9.80
CA TYR A 25 7.39 11.52 -9.05
C TYR A 25 6.69 12.88 -9.24
N GLY A 26 6.66 13.69 -8.18
CA GLY A 26 6.18 15.07 -8.20
C GLY A 26 4.67 15.19 -8.01
N ILE A 27 4.09 14.29 -7.21
CA ILE A 27 2.72 14.40 -6.71
C ILE A 27 2.71 15.37 -5.54
N THR A 28 1.73 16.26 -5.49
CA THR A 28 1.39 17.01 -4.28
C THR A 28 0.20 16.33 -3.64
N PHE A 29 0.38 15.84 -2.44
CA PHE A 29 -0.63 15.16 -1.63
C PHE A 29 -0.90 15.99 -0.38
N GLU A 30 -2.17 16.20 -0.07
CA GLU A 30 -2.64 17.02 1.05
C GLU A 30 -3.64 16.23 1.90
N GLY A 31 -3.44 14.92 1.98
CA GLY A 31 -4.37 14.00 2.63
C GLY A 31 -5.53 13.59 1.73
N CYS A 32 -6.38 12.75 2.31
CA CYS A 32 -7.63 12.30 1.76
C CYS A 32 -8.80 13.04 2.39
N ASP A 33 -9.72 13.49 1.53
CA ASP A 33 -11.10 13.78 1.89
C ASP A 33 -11.96 12.70 1.23
N TYR A 34 -13.06 12.27 1.86
CA TYR A 34 -13.96 11.28 1.24
C TYR A 34 -14.30 11.68 -0.20
N ASP A 35 -14.20 10.71 -1.12
CA ASP A 35 -14.46 10.85 -2.56
C ASP A 35 -13.49 11.81 -3.30
N LYS A 36 -12.40 12.26 -2.65
CA LYS A 36 -11.36 13.06 -3.28
C LYS A 36 -10.63 12.23 -4.35
N ILE A 37 -10.55 12.82 -5.53
CA ILE A 37 -9.86 12.24 -6.69
C ILE A 37 -8.44 12.78 -6.79
N ILE A 38 -7.47 11.87 -6.86
CA ILE A 38 -6.04 12.17 -6.96
C ILE A 38 -5.52 11.55 -8.25
N ASN A 39 -5.02 12.40 -9.14
CA ASN A 39 -4.41 11.94 -10.39
C ASN A 39 -2.94 11.60 -10.13
N LEU A 40 -2.60 10.32 -10.25
CA LEU A 40 -1.23 9.83 -10.12
C LEU A 40 -0.45 10.14 -11.41
N LYS A 41 0.87 10.27 -11.30
CA LYS A 41 1.74 10.63 -12.44
C LYS A 41 1.93 9.48 -13.42
N ASN A 42 1.72 8.26 -12.98
CA ASN A 42 1.77 7.04 -13.78
C ASN A 42 0.49 6.81 -14.64
N GLY A 43 -0.48 7.74 -14.64
CA GLY A 43 -1.69 7.67 -15.45
C GLY A 43 -2.88 6.98 -14.77
N TYR A 44 -2.72 6.55 -13.52
CA TYR A 44 -3.82 6.04 -12.70
C TYR A 44 -4.48 7.15 -11.88
N VAL A 45 -5.65 6.84 -11.36
CA VAL A 45 -6.44 7.71 -10.49
C VAL A 45 -6.70 6.99 -9.18
N TRP A 46 -6.56 7.71 -8.08
CA TRP A 46 -6.94 7.24 -6.76
C TRP A 46 -8.17 8.00 -6.27
N GLU A 47 -9.19 7.29 -5.80
CA GLU A 47 -10.36 7.85 -5.10
C GLU A 47 -10.28 7.49 -3.63
N CYS A 48 -10.23 8.49 -2.75
CA CYS A 48 -10.18 8.30 -1.32
C CYS A 48 -11.50 7.75 -0.78
N SER A 49 -11.44 6.71 0.06
CA SER A 49 -12.60 6.17 0.79
C SER A 49 -12.56 6.46 2.28
N GLU A 50 -11.62 7.30 2.73
CA GLU A 50 -11.51 7.76 4.12
C GLU A 50 -11.07 9.23 4.20
N TYR A 51 -11.08 9.76 5.42
CA TYR A 51 -10.61 11.10 5.72
C TYR A 51 -9.31 11.05 6.54
N GLY A 52 -8.31 11.84 6.14
CA GLY A 52 -7.11 12.08 6.93
C GLY A 52 -6.19 13.08 6.26
N TYR A 53 -5.28 13.68 7.05
CA TYR A 53 -4.49 14.82 6.62
C TYR A 53 -3.00 14.54 6.74
N THR A 54 -2.33 14.44 5.60
CA THR A 54 -0.86 14.43 5.48
C THR A 54 -0.46 15.30 4.31
N TYR A 55 0.49 16.21 4.52
CA TYR A 55 1.11 16.93 3.42
C TYR A 55 2.35 16.17 2.95
N HIS A 56 2.43 15.90 1.64
CA HIS A 56 3.61 15.31 1.02
C HIS A 56 3.82 15.87 -0.39
N TYR A 57 5.07 16.06 -0.78
CA TYR A 57 5.46 16.36 -2.16
C TYR A 57 6.55 15.38 -2.60
N GLY A 58 6.26 14.55 -3.59
CA GLY A 58 7.18 13.51 -4.01
C GLY A 58 6.50 12.33 -4.67
N GLU A 59 6.94 11.14 -4.28
CA GLU A 59 6.36 9.86 -4.72
C GLU A 59 5.33 9.39 -3.70
N MET A 60 4.39 8.61 -4.19
CA MET A 60 3.48 7.82 -3.37
C MET A 60 3.50 6.38 -3.88
N THR A 61 3.17 5.45 -3.01
CA THR A 61 3.14 4.02 -3.35
C THR A 61 1.76 3.46 -3.10
N VAL A 62 1.17 2.82 -4.11
CA VAL A 62 -0.06 2.06 -3.93
C VAL A 62 0.33 0.64 -3.54
N LEU A 63 -0.08 0.18 -2.36
CA LEU A 63 0.07 -1.19 -1.90
C LEU A 63 -1.27 -1.94 -2.07
N GLU A 64 -1.25 -3.17 -2.57
CA GLU A 64 -2.38 -4.08 -2.42
C GLU A 64 -2.10 -5.10 -1.36
N VAL A 65 -2.91 -5.10 -0.31
CA VAL A 65 -2.77 -5.99 0.84
C VAL A 65 -4.10 -6.67 1.10
N ASN A 66 -4.12 -8.01 0.99
CA ASN A 66 -5.33 -8.82 1.17
C ASN A 66 -6.52 -8.39 0.27
N GLY A 67 -6.23 -7.98 -0.98
CA GLY A 67 -7.23 -7.56 -1.95
C GLY A 67 -7.83 -6.16 -1.68
N LYS A 68 -7.21 -5.37 -0.81
CA LYS A 68 -7.52 -3.97 -0.59
C LYS A 68 -6.34 -3.11 -1.02
N SER A 69 -6.63 -2.03 -1.73
CA SER A 69 -5.60 -1.06 -2.12
C SER A 69 -5.43 -0.02 -1.00
N LYS A 70 -4.19 0.41 -0.79
CA LYS A 70 -3.80 1.50 0.11
C LYS A 70 -2.88 2.46 -0.64
N LEU A 71 -3.10 3.76 -0.54
CA LEU A 71 -2.18 4.78 -1.06
C LEU A 71 -1.31 5.30 0.09
N CYS A 72 -0.04 4.90 0.09
CA CYS A 72 0.93 5.28 1.10
C CYS A 72 1.80 6.44 0.63
N VAL A 73 2.09 7.35 1.56
CA VAL A 73 3.04 8.45 1.37
C VAL A 73 4.45 7.88 1.29
N GLY A 74 5.27 8.38 0.36
CA GLY A 74 6.65 7.95 0.20
C GLY A 74 6.88 6.95 -0.94
N ASP A 75 8.15 6.63 -1.13
CA ASP A 75 8.59 5.60 -2.06
C ASP A 75 8.24 4.19 -1.53
N LEU A 76 8.60 3.15 -2.30
CA LEU A 76 8.28 1.78 -1.94
C LEU A 76 8.94 1.34 -0.62
N GLU A 77 10.18 1.75 -0.38
CA GLU A 77 10.94 1.32 0.80
C GLU A 77 10.30 1.91 2.06
N GLU A 78 10.03 3.22 2.04
CA GLU A 78 9.33 3.93 3.12
C GLU A 78 7.93 3.34 3.37
N ALA A 79 7.15 3.14 2.30
CA ALA A 79 5.79 2.61 2.41
C ALA A 79 5.75 1.20 3.01
N LEU A 80 6.71 0.33 2.69
CA LEU A 80 6.77 -1.03 3.24
C LEU A 80 7.32 -1.09 4.66
N GLU A 81 8.25 -0.20 5.03
CA GLU A 81 8.80 -0.13 6.39
C GLU A 81 7.74 0.36 7.39
N GLU A 82 6.94 1.35 6.99
CA GLU A 82 5.96 1.96 7.89
C GLU A 82 4.59 1.26 7.89
N TYR A 83 4.23 0.49 6.85
CA TYR A 83 2.94 -0.19 6.80
C TYR A 83 2.80 -1.26 7.91
N PRO A 84 1.68 -1.31 8.66
CA PRO A 84 0.42 -0.58 8.46
C PRO A 84 0.28 0.71 9.29
N ASP A 85 1.32 1.11 10.02
CA ASP A 85 1.28 2.21 10.99
C ASP A 85 1.62 3.58 10.36
N GLY A 86 2.14 3.62 9.13
CA GLY A 86 2.47 4.82 8.36
C GLY A 86 1.27 5.54 7.75
N ASP A 87 1.57 6.62 7.03
CA ASP A 87 0.58 7.48 6.35
C ASP A 87 0.03 6.81 5.08
N CYS A 88 -0.82 5.80 5.27
CA CYS A 88 -1.46 5.02 4.23
C CYS A 88 -2.98 5.17 4.25
N TYR A 89 -3.55 5.48 3.09
CA TYR A 89 -4.96 5.84 2.95
C TYR A 89 -5.78 4.77 2.24
N ASP A 90 -6.98 4.45 2.74
CA ASP A 90 -7.97 3.61 2.07
C ASP A 90 -8.59 4.31 0.85
N GLY A 91 -8.80 3.54 -0.22
CA GLY A 91 -9.39 4.05 -1.45
C GLY A 91 -9.45 3.03 -2.57
N THR A 92 -9.82 3.50 -3.75
CA THR A 92 -9.94 2.69 -4.96
C THR A 92 -9.02 3.23 -6.05
N LEU A 93 -8.27 2.32 -6.68
CA LEU A 93 -7.44 2.63 -7.83
C LEU A 93 -8.19 2.41 -9.15
N TYR A 94 -8.14 3.39 -10.04
CA TYR A 94 -8.71 3.31 -11.38
C TYR A 94 -7.63 3.54 -12.44
N GLN A 95 -7.75 2.83 -13.56
CA GLN A 95 -6.97 3.13 -14.76
C GLN A 95 -7.77 4.07 -15.66
N MET A 96 -7.18 5.19 -16.07
CA MET A 96 -7.79 6.01 -17.13
C MET A 96 -7.71 5.22 -18.45
N ARG A 97 -8.87 4.90 -19.04
CA ARG A 97 -8.97 4.29 -20.37
C ARG A 97 -8.82 5.31 -21.48
#